data_AF-F4B4B9-F1
#
_entry.id   AF-F4B4B9-F1
#
_cell.length_a   1.000
_cell.length_b   1.000
_cell.length_c   1.000
_cell.angle_alpha   90.00
_cell.angle_beta   90.00
_cell.angle_gamma   90.00
#
_symmetry.space_group_name_H-M   'P 1'
#
loop_
_entity.id
_entity.type
_entity.pdbx_description
1 polymer ?
#
loop_
_entity_poly.entity_id
_entity_poly.type
_entity_poly.pdbx_seq_one_letter_code
_entity_poly.pdbx_strand_id
1 'polypeptide(L)'
;MVQLYVENSKSKSGKHAIRTLLYKVVDGKLIEVKDEGNKVSPTYKVGEAKVINISDNGIYIYVKLVKNIYNRIIGEILVIDNNSIVLKLKYRKLKIKKIEGDEKYFDKVKELFEKLKIPIKRANLK
;
A
#
# COMPACT_ATOMS: atom_id res chain seq x y z
N MET A 1 5.05 14.08 -10.28
CA MET A 1 4.62 14.19 -8.88
C MET A 1 3.42 13.28 -8.68
N VAL A 2 3.44 12.40 -7.68
CA VAL A 2 2.29 11.53 -7.35
C VAL A 2 1.81 11.88 -5.95
N GLN A 3 0.52 12.19 -5.84
CA GLN A 3 -0.14 12.46 -4.57
C GLN A 3 -0.72 11.16 -4.02
N LEU A 4 -0.27 10.77 -2.83
CA LEU A 4 -0.72 9.57 -2.15
C LEU A 4 -1.45 9.91 -0.86
N TYR A 5 -2.59 9.26 -0.68
CA TYR A 5 -3.37 9.37 0.54
C TYR A 5 -2.99 8.25 1.50
N VAL A 6 -2.35 8.60 2.62
CA VAL A 6 -1.90 7.67 3.65
C VAL A 6 -2.79 7.79 4.87
N GLU A 7 -3.56 6.73 5.14
CA GLU A 7 -4.47 6.68 6.27
C GLU A 7 -4.22 5.46 7.14
N ASN A 8 -4.15 5.71 8.45
CA ASN A 8 -4.07 4.71 9.50
C ASN A 8 -5.16 5.01 10.54
N SER A 9 -6.37 4.55 10.26
CA SER A 9 -7.55 4.83 11.08
C SER A 9 -8.39 3.58 11.34
N LYS A 10 -9.22 3.64 12.38
CA LYS A 10 -10.18 2.60 12.73
C LYS A 10 -11.46 3.18 13.31
N SER A 11 -12.55 2.44 13.13
CA SER A 11 -13.80 2.68 13.86
C SER A 11 -13.57 2.55 15.37
N LYS A 12 -14.42 3.19 16.19
CA LYS A 12 -14.38 3.06 17.66
C LYS A 12 -14.36 1.60 18.13
N SER A 13 -15.11 0.73 17.47
CA SER A 13 -15.23 -0.69 17.79
C SER A 13 -14.14 -1.57 17.17
N GLY A 14 -13.26 -1.03 16.31
CA GLY A 14 -12.24 -1.79 15.60
C GLY A 14 -12.75 -2.77 14.53
N LYS A 15 -14.07 -2.76 14.24
CA LYS A 15 -14.68 -3.57 13.17
C LYS A 15 -14.19 -3.15 11.79
N HIS A 16 -14.01 -1.85 11.60
CA HIS A 16 -13.42 -1.28 10.40
C HIS A 16 -12.07 -0.65 10.70
N ALA A 17 -11.12 -0.82 9.77
CA ALA A 17 -9.82 -0.17 9.81
C ALA A 17 -9.25 0.02 8.41
N ILE A 18 -8.51 1.11 8.21
CA ILE A 18 -7.63 1.35 7.06
C ILE A 18 -6.20 1.40 7.60
N ARG A 19 -5.30 0.68 6.91
CA ARG A 19 -3.86 0.71 7.15
C ARG A 19 -3.18 0.99 5.83
N THR A 20 -2.41 2.05 5.77
CA THR A 20 -1.67 2.43 4.57
C THR A 20 -0.19 2.45 4.88
N LEU A 21 0.59 1.77 4.04
CA LEU A 21 2.02 1.63 4.15
C LEU A 21 2.65 2.17 2.88
N LEU A 22 3.75 2.91 3.03
CA LEU A 22 4.53 3.44 1.92
C LEU A 22 5.99 3.06 2.12
N TYR A 23 6.58 2.39 1.14
CA TYR A 23 7.97 1.97 1.16
C TYR A 23 8.69 2.48 -0.08
N LYS A 24 9.98 2.81 0.07
CA LYS A 24 10.90 3.14 -1.01
C LYS A 24 11.94 2.03 -1.17
N VAL A 25 12.30 1.71 -2.40
CA VAL A 25 13.46 0.85 -2.71
C VAL A 25 14.71 1.72 -2.77
N VAL A 26 15.66 1.47 -1.88
CA VAL A 26 16.96 2.17 -1.80
C VAL A 26 18.05 1.11 -1.73
N ASP A 27 18.97 1.10 -2.70
CA ASP A 27 20.06 0.10 -2.81
C ASP A 27 19.56 -1.35 -2.69
N GLY A 28 18.42 -1.62 -3.34
CA GLY A 28 17.76 -2.93 -3.31
C GLY A 28 16.97 -3.23 -2.03
N LYS A 29 17.07 -2.41 -0.98
CA LYS A 29 16.38 -2.58 0.31
C LYS A 29 15.08 -1.78 0.39
N LEU A 30 14.09 -2.33 1.07
CA LEU A 30 12.80 -1.68 1.33
C LEU A 30 12.84 -0.84 2.62
N ILE A 31 12.76 0.48 2.50
CA ILE A 31 12.75 1.43 3.62
C ILE A 31 11.36 2.05 3.75
N GLU A 32 10.82 2.09 4.96
CA GLU A 32 9.50 2.70 5.20
C GLU A 32 9.62 4.22 5.12
N VAL A 33 8.71 4.83 4.36
CA VAL A 33 8.66 6.28 4.16
C VAL A 33 7.83 6.89 5.29
N LYS A 34 8.52 7.50 6.25
CA LYS A 34 7.91 8.23 7.37
C LYS A 34 7.84 9.72 7.05
N ASP A 35 7.23 10.08 5.93
CA ASP A 35 7.24 11.47 5.48
C ASP A 35 6.18 12.32 6.20
N GLU A 36 6.48 13.62 6.37
CA GLU A 36 5.56 14.61 6.91
C GLU A 36 4.63 15.10 5.80
N GLY A 37 3.46 14.48 5.70
CA GLY A 37 2.41 14.89 4.78
C GLY A 37 1.47 15.94 5.40
N ASN A 38 0.67 16.58 4.55
CA ASN A 38 -0.39 17.47 5.00
C ASN A 38 -1.48 16.65 5.72
N LYS A 39 -1.74 16.96 6.99
CA LYS A 39 -2.78 16.29 7.78
C LYS A 39 -4.16 16.56 7.18
N VAL A 40 -4.96 15.51 7.09
CA VAL A 40 -6.35 15.55 6.60
C VAL A 40 -7.25 14.72 7.50
N SER A 41 -8.56 14.94 7.39
CA SER A 41 -9.54 14.17 8.18
C SER A 41 -9.51 12.69 7.76
N PRO A 42 -9.33 11.75 8.71
CA PRO A 42 -9.39 10.33 8.40
C PRO A 42 -10.83 9.88 8.11
N THR A 43 -10.96 8.76 7.39
CA THR A 43 -12.24 8.11 7.11
C THR A 43 -12.92 7.63 8.40
N TYR A 44 -12.15 7.09 9.35
CA TYR A 44 -12.68 6.63 10.63
C TYR A 44 -12.27 7.48 11.81
N LYS A 45 -13.11 7.45 12.85
CA LYS A 45 -13.03 8.33 14.03
C LYS A 45 -11.72 8.24 14.83
N VAL A 46 -11.01 7.11 14.83
CA VAL A 46 -9.79 6.94 15.64
C VAL A 46 -8.59 6.73 14.72
N GLY A 47 -7.62 7.64 14.76
CA GLY A 47 -6.37 7.54 14.00
C GLY A 47 -6.07 8.82 13.22
N GLU A 48 -5.27 8.68 12.17
CA GLU A 48 -4.76 9.80 11.39
C GLU A 48 -4.82 9.52 9.88
N ALA A 49 -4.90 10.61 9.11
CA ALA A 49 -4.73 10.60 7.68
C ALA A 49 -3.87 11.78 7.25
N LYS A 50 -3.07 11.56 6.22
CA LYS A 50 -2.23 12.57 5.59
C LYS A 50 -2.15 12.38 4.09
N VAL A 51 -1.93 13.47 3.40
CA VAL A 51 -1.60 13.50 1.99
C VAL A 51 -0.09 13.68 1.86
N ILE A 52 0.57 12.74 1.19
CA ILE A 52 2.01 12.77 0.92
C ILE A 52 2.19 13.02 -0.56
N ASN A 53 3.10 13.92 -0.90
CA ASN A 53 3.50 14.18 -2.28
C ASN A 53 4.86 13.56 -2.52
N ILE A 54 4.92 12.55 -3.39
CA ILE A 54 6.19 12.00 -3.83
C ILE A 54 6.65 12.82 -5.03
N SER A 55 7.78 13.50 -4.87
CA SER A 55 8.43 14.30 -5.90
C SER A 55 9.78 13.74 -6.32
N ASP A 56 10.44 12.98 -5.47
CA ASP A 56 11.76 12.44 -5.72
C ASP A 56 11.71 11.13 -6.52
N ASN A 57 12.79 10.89 -7.26
CA ASN A 57 12.90 9.73 -8.14
C ASN A 57 13.14 8.43 -7.35
N GLY A 58 12.79 7.32 -8.00
CA GLY A 58 12.95 5.98 -7.45
C GLY A 58 11.66 5.16 -7.47
N ILE A 59 11.77 3.95 -6.93
CA ILE A 59 10.69 2.97 -6.88
C ILE A 59 10.03 3.02 -5.50
N TYR A 60 8.73 3.26 -5.49
CA TYR A 60 7.88 3.27 -4.31
C TYR A 60 6.83 2.17 -4.38
N ILE A 61 6.52 1.59 -3.24
CA ILE A 61 5.45 0.61 -3.07
C ILE A 61 4.46 1.16 -2.05
N TYR A 62 3.27 1.45 -2.53
CA TYR A 62 2.14 1.89 -1.74
C TYR A 62 1.19 0.71 -1.52
N VAL A 63 0.87 0.42 -0.27
CA VAL A 63 -0.04 -0.67 0.11
C VAL A 63 -1.14 -0.10 0.99
N LYS A 64 -2.38 -0.13 0.49
CA LYS A 64 -3.58 0.25 1.24
C LYS A 64 -4.39 -0.99 1.57
N LEU A 65 -4.56 -1.29 2.85
CA LEU A 65 -5.35 -2.41 3.37
C LEU A 65 -6.58 -1.89 4.08
N VAL A 66 -7.74 -2.47 3.75
CA VAL A 66 -9.04 -2.14 4.33
C VAL A 66 -9.65 -3.37 4.94
N LYS A 67 -9.99 -3.29 6.23
CA LYS A 67 -10.68 -4.32 6.99
C LYS A 67 -12.17 -4.00 7.07
N ASN A 68 -13.02 -4.99 6.80
CA ASN A 68 -14.47 -4.87 6.95
C ASN A 68 -15.00 -5.53 8.24
N ILE A 69 -16.32 -5.41 8.48
CA ILE A 69 -17.03 -5.97 9.64
C ILE A 69 -16.88 -7.48 9.84
N TYR A 70 -16.55 -8.22 8.77
CA TYR A 70 -16.35 -9.66 8.79
C TYR A 70 -14.87 -10.04 8.96
N ASN A 71 -14.02 -9.11 9.40
CA ASN A 71 -12.56 -9.26 9.50
C ASN A 71 -11.89 -9.64 8.17
N ARG A 72 -12.54 -9.38 7.02
CA ARG A 72 -11.94 -9.62 5.71
C ARG A 72 -11.13 -8.41 5.31
N ILE A 73 -9.91 -8.68 4.83
CA ILE A 73 -8.98 -7.66 4.35
C ILE A 73 -9.00 -7.65 2.82
N ILE A 74 -9.14 -6.46 2.25
CA ILE A 74 -8.94 -6.18 0.84
C ILE A 74 -7.83 -5.15 0.76
N GLY A 75 -6.93 -5.31 -0.21
CA GLY A 75 -5.83 -4.39 -0.43
C GLY A 75 -5.77 -3.88 -1.86
N GLU A 76 -5.28 -2.66 -1.99
CA GLU A 76 -4.78 -2.06 -3.22
C GLU A 76 -3.28 -1.85 -3.05
N ILE A 77 -2.52 -2.24 -4.08
CA ILE A 77 -1.07 -2.10 -4.10
C ILE A 77 -0.71 -1.35 -5.37
N LEU A 78 0.08 -0.29 -5.24
CA LEU A 78 0.61 0.49 -6.35
C LEU A 78 2.14 0.45 -6.28
N VAL A 79 2.78 0.15 -7.40
CA VAL A 79 4.20 0.41 -7.59
C VAL A 79 4.32 1.66 -8.44
N ILE A 80 5.10 2.62 -7.94
CA ILE A 80 5.35 3.91 -8.56
C ILE A 80 6.84 3.96 -8.88
N ASP A 81 7.18 4.26 -10.12
CA ASP A 81 8.56 4.41 -10.58
C ASP A 81 8.68 5.79 -11.22
N ASN A 82 9.59 6.62 -10.70
CA ASN A 82 9.83 7.99 -11.18
C ASN A 82 8.52 8.78 -11.41
N ASN A 83 7.66 8.77 -10.39
CA ASN A 83 6.35 9.45 -10.39
C ASN A 83 5.29 8.91 -11.36
N SER A 84 5.46 7.70 -11.90
CA SER A 84 4.45 7.03 -12.73
C SER A 84 4.02 5.72 -12.09
N ILE A 85 2.72 5.41 -12.09
CA ILE A 85 2.23 4.12 -11.62
C ILE A 85 2.58 3.07 -12.69
N VAL A 86 3.49 2.16 -12.36
CA VAL A 86 3.99 1.14 -13.30
C VAL A 86 3.37 -0.23 -13.08
N LEU A 87 2.80 -0.49 -11.90
CA LEU A 87 2.09 -1.72 -11.59
C LEU A 87 0.99 -1.46 -10.56
N LYS A 88 -0.21 -1.97 -10.82
CA LYS A 88 -1.34 -1.93 -9.89
C LYS A 88 -1.85 -3.34 -9.63
N LEU A 89 -1.97 -3.68 -8.35
CA LEU A 89 -2.40 -4.99 -7.91
C LEU A 89 -3.54 -4.88 -6.90
N LYS A 90 -4.32 -5.96 -6.83
CA LYS A 90 -5.38 -6.15 -5.84
C LYS A 90 -5.05 -7.32 -4.94
N TYR A 91 -5.13 -7.11 -3.63
CA TYR A 91 -5.02 -8.16 -2.63
C TYR A 91 -6.41 -8.54 -2.10
N ARG A 92 -6.80 -9.80 -2.21
CA ARG A 92 -8.09 -10.30 -1.70
C ARG A 92 -8.04 -11.81 -1.47
N LYS A 93 -8.64 -12.28 -0.37
CA LYS A 93 -8.66 -13.72 -0.01
C LYS A 93 -7.23 -14.32 0.01
N LEU A 94 -6.26 -13.55 0.52
CA LEU A 94 -4.84 -13.90 0.53
C LEU A 94 -4.21 -14.07 -0.87
N LYS A 95 -4.88 -13.61 -1.93
CA LYS A 95 -4.38 -13.68 -3.30
C LYS A 95 -4.06 -12.29 -3.82
N ILE A 96 -3.00 -12.17 -4.59
CA ILE A 96 -2.67 -10.96 -5.35
C ILE A 96 -3.13 -11.18 -6.80
N LYS A 97 -3.77 -10.17 -7.39
CA LYS A 97 -4.16 -10.15 -8.80
C LYS A 97 -3.63 -8.87 -9.45
N LYS A 98 -3.00 -8.98 -10.62
CA LYS A 98 -2.65 -7.82 -11.45
C LYS A 98 -3.92 -7.16 -11.99
N ILE A 99 -3.99 -5.84 -11.86
CA ILE A 99 -5.04 -5.02 -12.50
C ILE A 99 -4.47 -4.46 -13.81
N GLU A 100 -3.32 -3.82 -13.74
CA GLU A 100 -2.67 -3.13 -14.87
C GLU A 100 -1.16 -2.98 -14.60
N GLY A 101 -0.39 -2.74 -15.66
CA GLY A 101 1.04 -2.49 -15.59
C GLY A 101 1.94 -3.72 -15.76
N ASP A 102 3.22 -3.52 -15.49
CA ASP A 102 4.30 -4.47 -15.77
C ASP A 102 4.59 -5.38 -14.56
N GLU A 103 4.52 -6.68 -14.78
CA GLU A 103 4.69 -7.68 -13.72
C GLU A 103 6.12 -7.81 -13.21
N LYS A 104 7.13 -7.27 -13.92
CA LYS A 104 8.52 -7.28 -13.47
C LYS A 104 8.72 -6.61 -12.11
N TYR A 105 7.82 -5.68 -11.75
CA TYR A 105 7.86 -4.98 -10.45
C TYR A 105 7.29 -5.83 -9.30
N PHE A 106 6.67 -6.98 -9.58
CA PHE A 106 6.02 -7.81 -8.57
C PHE A 106 7.00 -8.38 -7.54
N ASP A 107 8.25 -8.67 -7.91
CA ASP A 107 9.24 -9.23 -6.98
C ASP A 107 9.47 -8.30 -5.78
N LYS A 108 9.47 -6.98 -6.00
CA LYS A 108 9.59 -5.99 -4.93
C LYS A 108 8.36 -5.94 -4.02
N VAL A 109 7.17 -6.15 -4.58
CA VAL A 109 5.94 -6.28 -3.79
C VAL A 109 5.96 -7.55 -2.95
N LYS A 110 6.43 -8.66 -3.52
CA LYS A 110 6.54 -9.95 -2.82
C LYS A 110 7.51 -9.86 -1.65
N GLU A 111 8.70 -9.30 -1.88
CA GLU A 111 9.71 -9.03 -0.84
C GLU A 111 9.12 -8.19 0.31
N LEU A 112 8.34 -7.16 -0.01
CA LEU A 112 7.67 -6.33 1.00
C LEU A 112 6.66 -7.12 1.82
N PHE A 113 5.82 -7.93 1.18
CA PHE A 113 4.81 -8.74 1.88
C PHE A 113 5.46 -9.78 2.79
N GLU A 114 6.56 -10.40 2.37
CA GLU A 114 7.35 -11.32 3.18
C GLU A 114 7.96 -10.60 4.40
N LYS A 115 8.58 -9.43 4.20
CA LYS A 115 9.10 -8.57 5.29
C LYS A 115 8.03 -8.22 6.32
N LEU A 116 6.83 -7.88 5.86
CA LEU A 116 5.69 -7.52 6.70
C LEU A 116 4.94 -8.73 7.27
N LYS A 117 5.34 -9.96 6.92
CA LYS A 117 4.64 -11.21 7.27
C LYS A 117 3.17 -11.21 6.84
N ILE A 118 2.85 -10.56 5.72
CA ILE A 118 1.51 -10.56 5.14
C ILE A 118 1.37 -11.82 4.27
N PRO A 119 0.41 -12.72 4.58
CA PRO A 119 0.31 -13.99 3.88
C PRO A 119 -0.15 -13.84 2.42
N ILE A 120 0.53 -14.52 1.51
CA ILE A 120 0.14 -14.66 0.10
C ILE A 120 -0.04 -16.15 -0.23
N LYS A 121 -1.26 -16.56 -0.53
CA LYS A 121 -1.60 -17.90 -1.00
C LYS A 121 -1.30 -18.12 -2.49
N ARG A 122 -1.54 -17.10 -3.32
CA ARG A 122 -1.34 -17.16 -4.78
C ARG A 122 -1.23 -15.77 -5.39
N ALA A 123 -0.36 -15.60 -6.37
CA ALA A 123 -0.31 -14.41 -7.22
C ALA A 123 -0.79 -14.78 -8.64
N ASN A 124 -1.73 -14.00 -9.18
CA ASN A 124 -2.23 -14.09 -10.54
C ASN A 124 -1.78 -12.84 -11.28
N LEU A 125 -0.65 -12.93 -11.98
CA LEU A 125 -0.05 -11.79 -12.67
C LEU A 125 -0.38 -11.75 -14.16
N LYS A 126 -0.99 -12.82 -14.69
CA LYS A 126 -1.53 -12.85 -16.05
C LYS A 126 -2.74 -11.94 -16.20
#